data_AF-A0A0F8VFF4-F1
#
_entry.id   AF-A0A0F8VFF4-F1
#
_cell.length_a   1.000
_cell.length_b   1.000
_cell.length_c   1.000
_cell.angle_alpha   90.00
_cell.angle_beta   90.00
_cell.angle_gamma   90.00
#
_symmetry.space_group_name_H-M   'P 1'
#
loop_
_entity.id
_entity.type
_entity.pdbx_description
1 polymer ?
#
loop_
_entity_poly.entity_id
_entity_poly.type
_entity_poly.pdbx_seq_one_letter_code
_entity_poly.pdbx_strand_id
1 'polypeptide(L)'
;KVLLITDFASILSLNGDAQKQIFAQLRNLYDGDAYKDTGSGARKHYSDLRITMIANSTPIINHKILIHQDLGTRELMYRTDSKEDSVDFEQKSLRALENEGRKPEMRKEIKATADCFLDSVKVTQTPISDKIRDWLFEKAKWLSIMRSTASTDAYSSELISDVSPEVPTRLLMQMKVVYQCLKSLDKDYSDKRAKEIILRIIHSSAKDIRVRIYQYLQNCDEAITSSKIAEALKMGKKTIITECNILWNLDLINCRKEITQSFGREFEISYWSTKHKPVVEEQVS
;
A
#
# COMPACT_ATOMS: atom_id res chain seq x y z
N LYS A 1 -5.18 10.67 20.47
CA LYS A 1 -5.64 11.88 19.73
C LYS A 1 -5.53 11.59 18.23
N VAL A 2 -6.39 12.17 17.38
CA VAL A 2 -6.35 11.97 15.92
C VAL A 2 -5.83 13.24 15.24
N LEU A 3 -4.79 13.11 14.42
CA LEU A 3 -4.27 14.17 13.55
C LEU A 3 -4.79 13.93 12.13
N LEU A 4 -5.59 14.86 11.61
CA LEU A 4 -6.12 14.81 10.24
C LEU A 4 -5.36 15.79 9.34
N ILE A 5 -4.77 15.28 8.26
CA ILE A 5 -4.15 16.09 7.20
C ILE A 5 -4.98 15.92 5.93
N THR A 6 -5.74 16.94 5.57
CA THR A 6 -6.67 16.89 4.43
C THR A 6 -5.98 16.96 3.07
N ASP A 7 -4.79 17.55 3.01
CA ASP A 7 -3.95 17.56 1.81
C ASP A 7 -2.47 17.36 2.15
N PHE A 8 -2.04 16.11 2.10
CA PHE A 8 -0.65 15.71 2.30
C PHE A 8 0.20 15.95 1.03
N ALA A 9 -0.40 16.19 -0.14
CA ALA A 9 0.37 16.45 -1.36
C ALA A 9 1.17 17.76 -1.29
N SER A 10 0.69 18.74 -0.51
CA SER A 10 1.44 19.94 -0.17
C SER A 10 2.80 19.64 0.49
N ILE A 11 2.83 18.71 1.45
CA ILE A 11 4.06 18.25 2.12
C ILE A 11 4.96 17.48 1.15
N LEU A 12 4.37 16.69 0.25
CA LEU A 12 5.12 15.93 -0.76
C LEU A 12 5.80 16.80 -1.82
N SER A 13 5.34 18.05 -1.97
CA SER A 13 5.85 19.03 -2.93
C SER A 13 7.02 19.86 -2.40
N LEU A 14 7.36 19.72 -1.11
CA LEU A 14 8.53 20.37 -0.52
C LEU A 14 9.83 19.83 -1.12
N ASN A 15 10.92 20.58 -0.93
CA ASN A 15 12.25 20.11 -1.30
C ASN A 15 12.62 18.83 -0.52
N GLY A 16 13.56 18.06 -1.06
CA GLY A 16 13.90 16.73 -0.53
C GLY A 16 14.31 16.75 0.94
N ASP A 17 15.02 17.77 1.39
CA ASP A 17 15.52 17.87 2.77
C ASP A 17 14.43 18.23 3.77
N ALA A 18 13.58 19.21 3.47
CA ALA A 18 12.42 19.53 4.31
C ALA A 18 11.46 18.34 4.37
N GLN A 19 11.26 17.65 3.25
CA GLN A 19 10.45 16.44 3.19
C GLN A 19 11.01 15.35 4.13
N LYS A 20 12.31 15.06 4.05
CA LYS A 20 12.99 14.08 4.93
C LYS A 20 12.86 14.46 6.40
N GLN A 21 13.03 15.73 6.74
CA GLN A 21 12.90 16.22 8.12
C GLN A 21 11.49 16.01 8.66
N ILE A 22 10.46 16.31 7.87
CA ILE A 22 9.06 16.09 8.26
C ILE A 22 8.78 14.60 8.43
N PHE A 23 9.20 13.74 7.49
CA PHE A 23 9.01 12.29 7.62
C PHE A 23 9.72 11.71 8.86
N ALA A 24 10.91 12.20 9.20
CA ALA A 24 11.60 11.81 10.43
C ALA A 24 10.77 12.19 11.66
N GLN A 25 10.24 13.42 11.72
CA GLN A 25 9.37 13.85 12.82
C GLN A 25 8.08 13.03 12.91
N LEU A 26 7.43 12.73 11.78
CA LEU A 26 6.21 11.91 11.75
C LEU A 26 6.48 10.47 12.22
N ARG A 27 7.66 9.91 11.93
CA ARG A 27 8.07 8.59 12.43
C ARG A 27 8.21 8.58 13.95
N ASN A 28 8.93 9.56 14.49
CA ASN A 28 9.07 9.67 15.94
C ASN A 28 7.72 9.85 16.61
N LEU A 29 6.85 10.69 16.02
CA LEU A 29 5.51 10.94 16.52
C LEU A 29 4.65 9.66 16.57
N TYR A 30 4.83 8.78 15.58
CA TYR A 30 4.19 7.46 15.55
C TYR A 30 4.74 6.53 16.64
N ASP A 31 6.05 6.58 16.87
CA ASP A 31 6.73 5.77 17.89
C ASP A 31 6.54 6.33 19.33
N GLY A 32 5.95 7.53 19.46
CA GLY A 32 5.51 8.13 20.72
C GLY A 32 6.33 9.32 21.20
N ASP A 33 7.29 9.78 20.39
CA ASP A 33 8.23 10.84 20.76
C ASP A 33 8.15 12.04 19.81
N ALA A 34 8.34 13.24 20.35
CA ALA A 34 8.53 14.44 19.55
C ALA A 34 9.61 15.31 20.16
N TYR A 35 10.53 15.79 19.32
CA TYR A 35 11.58 16.70 19.74
C TYR A 35 11.62 17.94 18.85
N LYS A 36 11.97 19.06 19.48
CA LYS A 36 12.27 20.31 18.77
C LYS A 36 13.57 20.87 19.32
N ASP A 37 14.57 20.92 18.46
CA ASP A 37 15.82 21.62 18.74
C ASP A 37 15.55 23.12 18.65
N THR A 38 15.90 23.84 19.70
CA THR A 38 15.89 25.31 19.68
C THR A 38 17.31 25.80 19.49
N GLY A 39 17.49 26.89 18.73
CA GLY A 39 18.82 27.44 18.40
C GLY A 39 19.64 27.90 19.61
N SER A 40 19.06 27.89 20.82
CA SER A 40 19.72 28.17 22.09
C SER A 40 20.35 26.94 22.76
N GLY A 41 20.34 25.77 22.13
CA GLY A 41 20.90 24.53 22.67
C GLY A 41 19.95 23.77 23.62
N ALA A 42 18.78 24.32 23.91
CA ALA A 42 17.74 23.60 24.66
C ALA A 42 16.91 22.71 23.72
N ARG A 43 16.82 21.41 24.02
CA ARG A 43 15.95 20.46 23.32
C ARG A 43 14.66 20.28 24.11
N LYS A 44 13.53 20.64 23.50
CA LYS A 44 12.22 20.25 24.06
C LYS A 44 11.91 18.84 23.60
N HIS A 45 11.66 17.95 24.55
CA HIS A 45 11.31 16.55 24.30
C HIS A 45 9.96 16.24 24.92
N TYR A 46 9.09 15.61 24.13
CA TYR A 46 7.79 15.11 24.53
C TYR A 46 7.78 13.60 24.28
N SER A 47 7.40 12.83 25.28
CA SER A 47 7.33 11.35 25.23
C SER A 47 5.95 10.86 25.65
N ASP A 48 5.67 9.57 25.42
CA ASP A 48 4.36 8.92 25.63
C ASP A 48 3.21 9.60 24.86
N LEU A 49 3.52 10.10 23.65
CA LEU A 49 2.52 10.65 22.76
C LEU A 49 1.73 9.53 22.09
N ARG A 50 0.40 9.57 22.21
CA ARG A 50 -0.52 8.63 21.53
C ARG A 50 -1.30 9.33 20.44
N ILE A 51 -0.75 9.30 19.23
CA ILE A 51 -1.29 9.99 18.06
C ILE A 51 -1.58 9.00 16.94
N THR A 52 -2.81 9.03 16.45
CA THR A 52 -3.20 8.37 15.20
C THR A 52 -3.26 9.43 14.12
N MET A 53 -2.61 9.18 12.98
CA MET A 53 -2.62 10.12 11.85
C MET A 53 -3.45 9.56 10.71
N ILE A 54 -4.31 10.41 10.13
CA ILE A 54 -5.03 10.16 8.88
C ILE A 54 -4.62 11.25 7.91
N ALA A 55 -4.06 10.87 6.76
CA ALA A 55 -3.57 11.79 5.77
C ALA A 55 -4.15 11.45 4.39
N ASN A 56 -4.80 12.43 3.77
CA ASN A 56 -5.31 12.31 2.40
C ASN A 56 -4.24 12.81 1.44
N SER A 57 -4.00 12.08 0.36
CA SER A 57 -3.01 12.47 -0.65
C SER A 57 -3.47 12.07 -2.05
N THR A 58 -2.88 12.71 -3.05
CA THR A 58 -3.04 12.33 -4.45
C THR A 58 -2.16 11.12 -4.79
N PRO A 59 -2.31 10.48 -5.96
CA PRO A 59 -1.46 9.35 -6.37
C PRO A 59 0.05 9.63 -6.38
N ILE A 60 0.47 10.90 -6.29
CA ILE A 60 1.87 11.34 -6.13
C ILE A 60 2.55 10.65 -4.95
N ILE A 61 1.80 10.33 -3.90
CA ILE A 61 2.29 9.61 -2.72
C ILE A 61 3.00 8.29 -3.10
N ASN A 62 2.58 7.61 -4.17
CA ASN A 62 3.18 6.35 -4.61
C ASN A 62 4.66 6.51 -5.00
N HIS A 63 4.98 7.60 -5.71
CA HIS A 63 6.34 7.87 -6.15
C HIS A 63 7.23 8.32 -5.00
N LYS A 64 6.65 9.02 -4.02
CA LYS A 64 7.40 9.57 -2.88
C LYS A 64 7.60 8.57 -1.76
N ILE A 65 6.62 7.70 -1.48
CA ILE A 65 6.76 6.62 -0.49
C ILE A 65 7.93 5.71 -0.89
N LEU A 66 8.07 5.36 -2.18
CA LEU A 66 9.20 4.58 -2.72
C LEU A 66 10.58 5.12 -2.30
N ILE A 67 10.73 6.44 -2.22
CA ILE A 67 11.99 7.10 -1.84
C ILE A 67 12.25 7.00 -0.33
N HIS A 68 11.21 6.78 0.48
CA HIS A 68 11.29 6.74 1.95
C HIS A 68 11.06 5.33 2.53
N GLN A 69 10.93 4.29 1.70
CA GLN A 69 10.73 2.90 2.15
C GLN A 69 11.98 2.32 2.81
N ASP A 70 13.18 2.80 2.45
CA ASP A 70 14.46 2.43 3.08
C ASP A 70 14.46 2.63 4.60
N LEU A 71 13.60 3.51 5.11
CA LEU A 71 13.51 3.87 6.52
C LEU A 71 12.37 3.13 7.27
N GLY A 72 11.83 2.07 6.66
CA GLY A 72 10.72 1.27 7.18
C GLY A 72 9.38 2.00 7.05
N THR A 73 8.46 1.41 6.30
CA THR A 73 7.14 2.00 6.06
C THR A 73 6.20 1.74 7.24
N ARG A 74 5.54 2.78 7.74
CA ARG A 74 4.62 2.72 8.90
C ARG A 74 3.16 2.98 8.49
N GLU A 75 2.93 3.27 7.22
CA GLU A 75 1.64 3.65 6.68
C GLU A 75 0.87 2.44 6.13
N LEU A 76 -0.45 2.48 6.34
CA LEU A 76 -1.43 1.69 5.61
C LEU A 76 -2.16 2.64 4.66
N MET A 77 -2.34 2.20 3.42
CA MET A 77 -3.02 2.96 2.38
C MET A 77 -4.40 2.37 2.13
N TYR A 78 -5.36 3.24 1.86
CA TYR A 78 -6.67 2.87 1.35
C TYR A 78 -6.94 3.70 0.11
N ARG A 79 -7.22 3.03 -1.01
CA ARG A 79 -7.55 3.68 -2.27
C ARG A 79 -9.05 3.56 -2.50
N THR A 80 -9.68 4.69 -2.78
CA THR A 80 -11.00 4.72 -3.39
C THR A 80 -10.82 4.45 -4.87
N ASP A 81 -11.20 3.27 -5.34
CA ASP A 81 -11.02 2.88 -6.74
C ASP A 81 -11.74 3.88 -7.65
N SER A 82 -10.99 4.49 -8.56
CA SER A 82 -11.51 5.41 -9.57
C SER A 82 -11.42 4.83 -10.98
N LYS A 83 -10.85 3.63 -11.13
CA LYS A 83 -10.49 3.03 -12.42
C LYS A 83 -11.45 1.95 -12.92
N GLU A 84 -12.17 1.26 -12.04
CA GLU A 84 -13.08 0.18 -12.43
C GLU A 84 -14.52 0.65 -12.68
N ASP A 85 -14.89 1.86 -12.21
CA ASP A 85 -16.26 2.38 -12.34
C ASP A 85 -16.39 3.45 -13.42
N SER A 86 -16.04 3.14 -14.68
CA SER A 86 -16.37 4.03 -15.81
C SER A 86 -17.87 4.30 -15.91
N VAL A 87 -18.70 3.37 -15.41
CA VAL A 87 -20.16 3.47 -15.33
C VAL A 87 -20.62 4.50 -14.27
N ASP A 88 -19.77 4.89 -13.31
CA ASP A 88 -20.16 5.76 -12.20
C ASP A 88 -19.59 7.19 -12.31
N PHE A 89 -18.69 7.48 -13.27
CA PHE A 89 -18.14 8.83 -13.39
C PHE A 89 -19.20 9.87 -13.77
N GLU A 90 -20.05 9.53 -14.75
CA GLU A 90 -21.15 10.39 -15.18
C GLU A 90 -22.20 10.55 -14.07
N GLN A 91 -22.61 9.44 -13.46
CA GLN A 91 -23.57 9.44 -12.35
C GLN A 91 -23.06 10.21 -11.12
N LYS A 92 -21.80 10.02 -10.70
CA LYS A 92 -21.16 10.80 -9.63
C LYS A 92 -21.13 12.29 -9.97
N SER A 93 -20.81 12.63 -11.22
CA SER A 93 -20.74 14.02 -11.68
C SER A 93 -22.13 14.68 -11.70
N LEU A 94 -23.15 14.00 -12.22
CA LEU A 94 -24.53 14.46 -12.23
C LEU A 94 -25.07 14.62 -10.81
N ARG A 95 -24.85 13.63 -9.93
CA ARG A 95 -25.22 13.72 -8.51
C ARG A 95 -24.50 14.87 -7.80
N ALA A 96 -23.24 15.16 -8.14
CA ALA A 96 -22.51 16.28 -7.56
C ALA A 96 -23.14 17.64 -7.96
N LEU A 97 -23.65 17.74 -9.19
CA LEU A 97 -24.38 18.90 -9.69
C LEU A 97 -25.76 19.03 -9.01
N GLU A 98 -26.51 17.93 -8.89
CA GLU A 98 -27.82 17.92 -8.21
C GLU A 98 -27.73 18.30 -6.73
N ASN A 99 -26.60 18.00 -6.09
CA ASN A 99 -26.33 18.35 -4.69
C ASN A 99 -25.70 19.73 -4.52
N GLU A 100 -25.56 20.51 -5.58
CA GLU A 100 -25.11 21.90 -5.50
C GLU A 100 -26.11 22.73 -4.67
N GLY A 101 -25.60 23.52 -3.72
CA GLY A 101 -26.41 24.23 -2.74
C GLY A 101 -26.80 23.43 -1.49
N ARG A 102 -26.91 22.09 -1.54
CA ARG A 102 -27.28 21.24 -0.39
C ARG A 102 -26.10 20.76 0.47
N LYS A 103 -24.87 21.07 0.06
CA LYS A 103 -23.63 20.66 0.75
C LYS A 103 -23.62 20.99 2.26
N PRO A 104 -24.07 22.18 2.73
CA PRO A 104 -24.07 22.49 4.16
C PRO A 104 -25.02 21.58 4.96
N GLU A 105 -26.20 21.31 4.42
CA GLU A 105 -27.23 20.46 5.03
C GLU A 105 -26.74 19.01 5.11
N MET A 106 -26.25 18.47 3.99
CA MET A 106 -25.67 17.11 3.95
C MET A 106 -24.50 16.96 4.95
N ARG A 107 -23.64 17.98 5.08
CA ARG A 107 -22.55 17.96 6.08
C ARG A 107 -23.08 17.94 7.51
N LYS A 108 -24.14 18.70 7.79
CA LYS A 108 -24.77 18.74 9.11
C LYS A 108 -25.40 17.39 9.46
N GLU A 109 -26.10 16.78 8.51
CA GLU A 109 -26.70 15.45 8.65
C GLU A 109 -25.64 14.38 8.89
N ILE A 110 -24.61 14.29 8.03
CA ILE A 110 -23.51 13.33 8.18
C ILE A 110 -22.82 13.50 9.52
N LYS A 111 -22.57 14.75 9.95
CA LYS A 111 -21.97 15.03 11.25
C LYS A 111 -22.87 14.53 12.38
N ALA A 112 -24.15 14.88 12.38
CA ALA A 112 -25.08 14.45 13.42
C ALA A 112 -25.19 12.93 13.50
N THR A 113 -25.27 12.24 12.36
CA THR A 113 -25.30 10.77 12.31
C THR A 113 -23.99 10.17 12.83
N ALA A 114 -22.84 10.72 12.43
CA ALA A 114 -21.54 10.23 12.87
C ALA A 114 -21.33 10.45 14.37
N ASP A 115 -21.72 11.61 14.90
CA ASP A 115 -21.63 11.92 16.34
C ASP A 115 -22.50 10.94 17.14
N CYS A 116 -23.77 10.75 16.74
CA CYS A 116 -24.66 9.76 17.37
C CYS A 116 -24.08 8.34 17.32
N PHE A 117 -23.50 7.95 16.18
CA PHE A 117 -22.88 6.63 16.03
C PHE A 117 -21.68 6.46 16.97
N LEU A 118 -20.75 7.43 16.97
CA LEU A 118 -19.55 7.37 17.81
C LEU A 118 -19.89 7.36 19.30
N ASP A 119 -20.93 8.09 19.71
CA ASP A 119 -21.41 8.09 21.10
C ASP A 119 -22.07 6.76 21.50
N SER A 120 -22.68 6.06 20.53
CA SER A 120 -23.33 4.76 20.77
C SER A 120 -22.38 3.57 20.81
N VAL A 121 -21.24 3.65 20.12
CA VAL A 121 -20.31 2.53 19.96
C VAL A 121 -19.40 2.40 21.17
N LYS A 122 -19.50 1.26 21.86
CA LYS A 122 -18.54 0.86 22.89
C LYS A 122 -17.43 0.03 22.28
N VAL A 123 -16.25 0.62 22.13
CA VAL A 123 -15.08 -0.10 21.65
C VAL A 123 -14.71 -1.19 22.66
N THR A 124 -14.87 -2.44 22.26
CA THR A 124 -14.46 -3.61 23.04
C THR A 124 -13.26 -4.25 22.38
N GLN A 125 -12.30 -4.71 23.19
CA GLN A 125 -11.18 -5.49 22.67
C GLN A 125 -11.65 -6.92 22.43
N THR A 126 -12.13 -7.18 21.21
CA THR A 126 -12.49 -8.54 20.83
C THR A 126 -11.22 -9.39 20.72
N PRO A 127 -11.13 -10.53 21.45
CA PRO A 127 -10.02 -11.45 21.30
C PRO A 127 -10.03 -12.04 19.89
N ILE A 128 -8.84 -12.24 19.33
CA ILE A 128 -8.68 -12.73 17.96
C ILE A 128 -8.42 -14.22 18.02
N SER A 129 -9.22 -14.99 17.29
CA SER A 129 -9.03 -16.43 17.16
C SER A 129 -7.71 -16.76 16.44
N ASP A 130 -7.16 -17.93 16.70
CA ASP A 130 -5.89 -18.34 16.08
C ASP A 130 -5.99 -18.39 14.55
N LYS A 131 -7.14 -18.85 14.01
CA LYS A 131 -7.42 -18.81 12.56
C LYS A 131 -7.28 -17.42 11.94
N ILE A 132 -7.75 -16.38 12.63
CA ILE A 132 -7.62 -15.00 12.14
C ILE A 132 -6.19 -14.50 12.33
N ARG A 133 -5.52 -14.88 13.42
CA ARG A 133 -4.11 -14.55 13.65
C ARG A 133 -3.22 -15.08 12.53
N ASP A 134 -3.38 -16.35 12.17
CA ASP A 134 -2.61 -17.00 11.11
C ASP A 134 -2.89 -16.35 9.75
N TRP A 135 -4.17 -16.06 9.48
CA TRP A 135 -4.56 -15.35 8.27
C TRP A 135 -3.92 -13.94 8.19
N LEU A 136 -3.94 -13.16 9.29
CA LEU A 136 -3.31 -11.85 9.35
C LEU A 136 -1.80 -11.94 9.16
N PHE A 137 -1.15 -12.96 9.72
CA PHE A 137 0.28 -13.18 9.57
C PHE A 137 0.66 -13.45 8.11
N GLU A 138 -0.04 -14.36 7.43
CA GLU A 138 0.18 -14.66 6.02
C GLU A 138 0.01 -13.42 5.13
N LYS A 139 -1.04 -12.62 5.40
CA LYS A 139 -1.27 -11.38 4.65
C LYS A 139 -0.24 -10.29 4.94
N ALA A 140 0.22 -10.17 6.18
CA ALA A 140 1.28 -9.24 6.55
C ALA A 140 2.63 -9.64 5.91
N LYS A 141 2.94 -10.94 5.86
CA LYS A 141 4.10 -11.48 5.14
C LYS A 141 4.04 -11.16 3.65
N TRP A 142 2.91 -11.44 3.00
CA TRP A 142 2.70 -11.11 1.59
C TRP A 142 2.90 -9.62 1.33
N LEU A 143 2.31 -8.76 2.17
CA LEU A 143 2.43 -7.30 2.02
C LEU A 143 3.87 -6.83 2.21
N SER A 144 4.62 -7.40 3.16
CA SER A 144 6.04 -7.06 3.36
C SER A 144 6.85 -7.33 2.09
N ILE A 145 6.67 -8.50 1.48
CA ILE A 145 7.33 -8.88 0.22
C ILE A 145 6.92 -7.92 -0.91
N MET A 146 5.62 -7.64 -1.04
CA MET A 146 5.10 -6.77 -2.11
C MET A 146 5.43 -5.28 -1.93
N ARG A 147 5.84 -4.86 -0.72
CA ARG A 147 6.33 -3.50 -0.42
C ARG A 147 7.85 -3.37 -0.46
N SER A 148 8.58 -4.48 -0.52
CA SER A 148 10.04 -4.48 -0.46
C SER A 148 10.64 -3.64 -1.60
N THR A 149 11.74 -2.97 -1.33
CA THR A 149 12.45 -2.16 -2.33
C THR A 149 13.89 -2.62 -2.44
N ALA A 150 14.50 -2.31 -3.58
CA ALA A 150 15.92 -2.52 -3.78
C ALA A 150 16.46 -1.40 -4.66
N SER A 151 17.75 -1.13 -4.50
CA SER A 151 18.48 -0.21 -5.35
C SER A 151 18.79 -0.90 -6.67
N THR A 152 18.50 -0.22 -7.78
CA THR A 152 18.76 -0.72 -9.12
C THR A 152 19.66 0.23 -9.88
N ASP A 153 20.53 -0.31 -10.72
CA ASP A 153 21.34 0.51 -11.61
C ASP A 153 20.45 1.24 -12.61
N ALA A 154 20.69 2.55 -12.73
CA ALA A 154 19.84 3.43 -13.51
C ALA A 154 19.94 3.17 -15.00
N TYR A 155 21.01 2.53 -15.50
CA TYR A 155 21.20 2.22 -16.91
C TYR A 155 20.65 0.83 -17.26
N SER A 156 21.13 -0.20 -16.57
CA SER A 156 20.87 -1.63 -16.81
C SER A 156 19.60 -2.18 -16.16
N SER A 157 19.03 -1.50 -15.15
CA SER A 157 17.93 -2.02 -14.32
C SER A 157 18.28 -3.29 -13.52
N GLU A 158 19.57 -3.60 -13.38
CA GLU A 158 20.06 -4.68 -12.54
C GLU A 158 20.01 -4.30 -11.06
N LEU A 159 19.83 -5.29 -10.18
CA LEU A 159 19.84 -5.08 -8.75
C LEU A 159 21.26 -4.80 -8.27
N ILE A 160 21.44 -3.72 -7.51
CA ILE A 160 22.73 -3.38 -6.87
C ILE A 160 22.84 -4.08 -5.52
N SER A 161 21.71 -4.27 -4.84
CA SER A 161 21.64 -4.89 -3.51
C SER A 161 20.55 -5.95 -3.46
N ASP A 162 20.72 -6.91 -2.55
CA ASP A 162 19.69 -7.91 -2.26
C ASP A 162 18.40 -7.24 -1.75
N VAL A 163 17.27 -7.80 -2.17
CA VAL A 163 15.95 -7.39 -1.71
C VAL A 163 15.63 -8.17 -0.44
N SER A 164 15.70 -7.53 0.72
CA SER A 164 15.30 -8.14 1.99
C SER A 164 13.97 -7.57 2.48
N PRO A 165 12.89 -8.36 2.54
CA PRO A 165 11.64 -7.94 3.18
C PRO A 165 11.82 -7.64 4.66
N GLU A 166 11.12 -6.63 5.17
CA GLU A 166 11.05 -6.35 6.61
C GLU A 166 10.28 -7.47 7.33
N VAL A 167 10.68 -7.82 8.56
CA VAL A 167 9.88 -8.72 9.39
C VAL A 167 8.50 -8.07 9.62
N PRO A 168 7.38 -8.74 9.29
CA PRO A 168 6.07 -8.10 9.18
C PRO A 168 5.40 -7.78 10.53
N THR A 169 6.15 -7.76 11.64
CA THR A 169 5.63 -7.57 13.00
C THR A 169 4.76 -6.31 13.11
N ARG A 170 5.23 -5.18 12.54
CA ARG A 170 4.47 -3.93 12.57
C ARG A 170 3.19 -4.01 11.75
N LEU A 171 3.27 -4.55 10.53
CA LEU A 171 2.11 -4.72 9.66
C LEU A 171 1.07 -5.61 10.33
N LEU A 172 1.50 -6.71 10.94
CA LEU A 172 0.63 -7.60 11.69
C LEU A 172 -0.08 -6.86 12.84
N MET A 173 0.65 -6.09 13.64
CA MET A 173 0.07 -5.32 14.75
C MET A 173 -0.91 -4.25 14.26
N GLN A 174 -0.62 -3.58 13.14
CA GLN A 174 -1.53 -2.61 12.55
C GLN A 174 -2.81 -3.27 12.02
N MET A 175 -2.68 -4.37 11.27
CA MET A 175 -3.84 -5.10 10.73
C MET A 175 -4.70 -5.70 11.86
N LYS A 176 -4.06 -6.17 12.95
CA LYS A 176 -4.72 -6.62 14.17
C LYS A 176 -5.63 -5.53 14.75
N VAL A 177 -5.09 -4.32 14.93
CA VAL A 177 -5.86 -3.17 15.46
C VAL A 177 -7.01 -2.83 14.52
N VAL A 178 -6.78 -2.77 13.20
CA VAL A 178 -7.85 -2.51 12.23
C VAL A 178 -8.96 -3.55 12.32
N TYR A 179 -8.61 -4.85 12.37
CA TYR A 179 -9.59 -5.93 12.54
C TYR A 179 -10.43 -5.76 13.81
N GLN A 180 -9.78 -5.50 14.96
CA GLN A 180 -10.48 -5.29 16.23
C GLN A 180 -11.39 -4.06 16.19
N CYS A 181 -10.93 -2.96 15.58
CA CYS A 181 -11.75 -1.76 15.39
C CYS A 181 -13.00 -2.07 14.56
N LEU A 182 -12.88 -2.79 13.44
CA LEU A 182 -14.01 -3.18 12.60
C LEU A 182 -15.00 -4.06 13.38
N LYS A 183 -14.50 -5.07 14.09
CA LYS A 183 -15.30 -5.95 14.95
C LYS A 183 -15.97 -5.23 16.12
N SER A 184 -15.49 -4.04 16.50
CA SER A 184 -16.08 -3.24 17.56
C SER A 184 -17.21 -2.32 17.09
N LEU A 185 -17.39 -2.14 15.78
CA LEU A 185 -18.45 -1.30 15.22
C LEU A 185 -19.84 -1.90 15.43
N ASP A 186 -19.93 -3.24 15.44
CA ASP A 186 -21.17 -3.98 15.63
C ASP A 186 -20.86 -5.34 16.31
N LYS A 187 -21.74 -5.83 17.17
CA LYS A 187 -21.60 -7.14 17.83
C LYS A 187 -21.58 -8.29 16.80
N ASP A 188 -22.35 -8.14 15.72
CA ASP A 188 -22.52 -9.16 14.69
C ASP A 188 -21.68 -8.85 13.43
N TYR A 189 -20.67 -7.97 13.56
CA TYR A 189 -19.83 -7.59 12.44
C TYR A 189 -19.15 -8.81 11.83
N SER A 190 -19.43 -9.10 10.55
CA SER A 190 -18.93 -10.31 9.90
C SER A 190 -17.41 -10.34 9.72
N ASP A 191 -16.79 -11.48 9.99
CA ASP A 191 -15.38 -11.71 9.70
C ASP A 191 -15.08 -11.63 8.20
N LYS A 192 -16.02 -12.05 7.34
CA LYS A 192 -15.89 -11.94 5.88
C LYS A 192 -15.71 -10.47 5.49
N ARG A 193 -16.59 -9.60 6.01
CA ARG A 193 -16.54 -8.16 5.72
C ARG A 193 -15.27 -7.50 6.25
N ALA A 194 -14.84 -7.87 7.46
CA ALA A 194 -13.59 -7.37 8.03
C ALA A 194 -12.38 -7.77 7.17
N LYS A 195 -12.33 -9.03 6.71
CA LYS A 195 -11.28 -9.53 5.81
C LYS A 195 -11.27 -8.81 4.47
N GLU A 196 -12.43 -8.55 3.85
CA GLU A 196 -12.55 -7.79 2.60
C GLU A 196 -11.92 -6.40 2.71
N ILE A 197 -12.24 -5.66 3.77
CA ILE A 197 -11.70 -4.31 4.00
C ILE A 197 -10.19 -4.37 4.20
N ILE A 198 -9.71 -5.32 5.01
CA ILE A 198 -8.28 -5.50 5.27
C ILE A 198 -7.54 -5.88 3.99
N LEU A 199 -8.10 -6.77 3.15
CA LEU A 199 -7.54 -7.11 1.83
C LEU A 199 -7.45 -5.87 0.94
N ARG A 200 -8.47 -5.02 0.92
CA ARG A 200 -8.43 -3.76 0.15
C ARG A 200 -7.32 -2.83 0.63
N ILE A 201 -7.11 -2.74 1.95
CA ILE A 201 -5.98 -1.99 2.54
C ILE A 201 -4.64 -2.61 2.15
N ILE A 202 -4.52 -3.93 2.19
CA ILE A 202 -3.30 -4.66 1.80
C ILE A 202 -2.95 -4.38 0.34
N HIS A 203 -3.89 -4.58 -0.58
CA HIS A 203 -3.67 -4.33 -2.01
C HIS A 203 -3.35 -2.85 -2.29
N SER A 204 -4.04 -1.94 -1.60
CA SER A 204 -3.79 -0.49 -1.70
C SER A 204 -2.39 -0.09 -1.23
N SER A 205 -1.88 -0.77 -0.20
CA SER A 205 -0.58 -0.52 0.45
C SER A 205 0.58 -1.21 -0.26
N ALA A 206 0.31 -2.21 -1.10
CA ALA A 206 1.30 -2.87 -1.91
C ALA A 206 1.73 -1.99 -3.10
N LYS A 207 2.87 -2.33 -3.71
CA LYS A 207 3.31 -1.67 -4.95
C LYS A 207 2.43 -2.17 -6.11
N ASP A 208 1.49 -1.32 -6.55
CA ASP A 208 0.49 -1.63 -7.60
C ASP A 208 1.10 -2.35 -8.82
N ILE A 209 2.20 -1.81 -9.35
CA ILE A 209 2.90 -2.37 -10.51
C ILE A 209 3.35 -3.81 -10.26
N ARG A 210 3.92 -4.09 -9.08
CA ARG A 210 4.40 -5.42 -8.72
C ARG A 210 3.26 -6.42 -8.57
N VAL A 211 2.17 -6.00 -7.93
CA VAL A 211 0.96 -6.82 -7.77
C VAL A 211 0.40 -7.19 -9.14
N ARG A 212 0.28 -6.22 -10.05
CA ARG A 212 -0.23 -6.44 -11.40
C ARG A 212 0.65 -7.38 -12.22
N ILE A 213 1.98 -7.25 -12.13
CA ILE A 213 2.92 -8.17 -12.79
C ILE A 213 2.76 -9.58 -12.23
N TYR A 214 2.76 -9.72 -10.90
CA TYR A 214 2.65 -11.03 -10.25
C TYR A 214 1.32 -11.72 -10.62
N GLN A 215 0.18 -11.01 -10.54
CA GLN A 215 -1.12 -11.53 -10.93
C GLN A 215 -1.19 -11.90 -12.42
N TYR A 216 -0.61 -11.07 -13.31
CA TYR A 216 -0.56 -11.38 -14.73
C TYR A 216 0.20 -12.70 -14.97
N LEU A 217 1.37 -12.87 -14.35
CA LEU A 217 2.16 -14.09 -14.46
C LEU A 217 1.50 -15.32 -13.81
N GLN A 218 0.66 -15.14 -12.77
CA GLN A 218 -0.11 -16.24 -12.19
C GLN A 218 -1.17 -16.80 -13.15
N ASN A 219 -1.71 -15.94 -14.02
CA ASN A 219 -2.72 -16.30 -15.01
C ASN A 219 -2.11 -16.83 -16.33
N CYS A 220 -0.79 -16.96 -16.40
CA CYS A 220 -0.08 -17.41 -17.58
C CYS A 220 0.43 -18.84 -17.37
N ASP A 221 0.16 -19.72 -18.33
CA ASP A 221 0.61 -21.12 -18.26
C ASP A 221 2.08 -21.29 -18.67
N GLU A 222 2.57 -20.40 -19.52
CA GLU A 222 3.92 -20.44 -20.06
C GLU A 222 4.77 -19.25 -19.59
N ALA A 223 6.09 -19.36 -19.75
CA ALA A 223 6.99 -18.26 -19.46
C ALA A 223 6.88 -17.16 -20.52
N ILE A 224 6.75 -15.91 -20.09
CA ILE A 224 6.46 -14.76 -20.95
C ILE A 224 7.61 -13.75 -20.91
N THR A 225 7.90 -13.12 -22.05
CA THR A 225 8.96 -12.10 -22.14
C THR A 225 8.55 -10.77 -21.52
N SER A 226 9.54 -9.99 -21.05
CA SER A 226 9.30 -8.64 -20.50
C SER A 226 8.55 -7.72 -21.47
N SER A 227 8.75 -7.88 -22.78
CA SER A 227 8.04 -7.09 -23.80
C SER A 227 6.54 -7.40 -23.85
N LYS A 228 6.16 -8.68 -23.80
CA LYS A 228 4.75 -9.09 -23.79
C LYS A 228 4.03 -8.64 -22.50
N ILE A 229 4.70 -8.73 -21.35
CA ILE A 229 4.17 -8.22 -20.08
C ILE A 229 3.97 -6.70 -20.15
N ALA A 230 4.94 -5.97 -20.70
CA ALA A 230 4.86 -4.51 -20.86
C ALA A 230 3.69 -4.08 -21.76
N GLU A 231 3.47 -4.80 -22.86
CA GLU A 231 2.35 -4.58 -23.77
C GLU A 231 1.00 -4.87 -23.08
N ALA A 232 0.86 -6.02 -22.43
CA ALA A 232 -0.37 -6.42 -21.75
C ALA A 232 -0.75 -5.45 -20.62
N LEU A 233 0.23 -4.99 -19.83
CA LEU A 233 0.00 -4.10 -18.69
C LEU A 233 0.02 -2.61 -19.06
N LYS A 234 0.38 -2.26 -20.30
CA LYS A 234 0.57 -0.89 -20.80
C LYS A 234 1.56 -0.10 -19.93
N MET A 235 2.72 -0.68 -19.67
CA MET A 235 3.77 -0.10 -18.83
C MET A 235 5.11 -0.05 -19.56
N GLY A 236 6.00 0.84 -19.11
CA GLY A 236 7.35 0.92 -19.65
C GLY A 236 8.13 -0.39 -19.43
N LYS A 237 8.76 -0.90 -20.49
CA LYS A 237 9.55 -2.15 -20.45
C LYS A 237 10.61 -2.16 -19.34
N LYS A 238 11.28 -1.02 -19.13
CA LYS A 238 12.30 -0.88 -18.09
C LYS A 238 11.74 -1.08 -16.68
N THR A 239 10.54 -0.55 -16.42
CA THR A 239 9.82 -0.74 -15.16
C THR A 239 9.46 -2.21 -14.94
N ILE A 240 9.00 -2.90 -15.99
CA ILE A 240 8.71 -4.34 -15.92
C ILE A 240 9.97 -5.13 -15.57
N ILE A 241 11.09 -4.87 -16.26
CA ILE A 241 12.36 -5.56 -15.99
C ILE A 241 12.80 -5.36 -14.54
N THR A 242 12.79 -4.11 -14.05
CA THR A 242 13.14 -3.80 -12.67
C THR A 242 12.28 -4.56 -11.67
N GLU A 243 10.95 -4.57 -11.82
CA GLU A 243 10.09 -5.28 -10.88
C GLU A 243 10.17 -6.80 -11.01
N CYS A 244 10.38 -7.35 -12.21
CA CYS A 244 10.64 -8.78 -12.40
C CYS A 244 11.93 -9.21 -11.72
N ASN A 245 13.01 -8.42 -11.85
CA ASN A 245 14.27 -8.69 -11.15
C ASN A 245 14.06 -8.74 -9.63
N ILE A 246 13.29 -7.79 -9.08
CA ILE A 246 12.93 -7.78 -7.65
C ILE A 246 12.14 -9.03 -7.26
N LEU A 247 11.09 -9.38 -8.02
CA LEU A 247 10.26 -10.56 -7.76
C LEU A 247 11.07 -11.86 -7.87
N TRP A 248 12.08 -11.90 -8.74
CA TRP A 248 12.97 -13.04 -8.92
C TRP A 248 13.95 -13.18 -7.75
N ASN A 249 14.55 -12.09 -7.29
CA ASN A 249 15.41 -12.09 -6.10
C ASN A 249 14.63 -12.45 -4.81
N LEU A 250 13.34 -12.09 -4.74
CA LEU A 250 12.41 -12.49 -3.68
C LEU A 250 11.89 -13.92 -3.80
N ASP A 251 12.36 -14.69 -4.77
CA ASP A 251 12.00 -16.09 -5.02
C ASP A 251 10.51 -16.33 -5.36
N LEU A 252 9.82 -15.33 -5.92
CA LEU A 252 8.39 -15.45 -6.31
C LEU A 252 8.18 -15.89 -7.75
N ILE A 253 9.15 -15.62 -8.62
CA ILE A 253 9.09 -15.94 -10.05
C ILE A 253 10.39 -16.61 -10.50
N ASN A 254 10.33 -17.31 -11.63
CA ASN A 254 11.48 -17.89 -12.31
C ASN A 254 11.93 -16.99 -13.46
N CYS A 255 13.22 -17.02 -13.78
CA CYS A 255 13.79 -16.37 -14.95
C CYS A 255 14.52 -17.42 -15.80
N ARG A 256 14.14 -17.54 -17.07
CA ARG A 256 14.89 -18.28 -18.09
C ARG A 256 15.45 -17.29 -19.09
N LYS A 257 16.75 -17.34 -19.35
CA LYS A 257 17.44 -16.49 -20.32
C LYS A 257 17.73 -17.31 -21.58
N GLU A 258 17.44 -16.75 -22.74
CA GLU A 258 17.76 -17.34 -24.04
C GLU A 258 18.54 -16.32 -24.89
N ILE A 259 19.59 -16.79 -25.55
CA ILE A 259 20.36 -15.99 -26.49
C ILE A 259 19.73 -16.17 -27.87
N THR A 260 19.31 -15.06 -28.49
CA THR A 260 18.80 -15.03 -29.86
C THR A 260 19.74 -14.21 -30.71
N GLN A 261 20.06 -14.70 -31.91
CA GLN A 261 20.81 -13.94 -32.90
C GLN A 261 19.85 -13.24 -33.87
N SER A 262 20.03 -11.93 -34.03
CA SER A 262 19.30 -11.14 -35.02
C SER A 262 20.25 -10.11 -35.64
N PHE A 263 20.28 -10.00 -36.96
CA PHE A 263 21.18 -9.10 -37.69
C PHE A 263 22.67 -9.22 -37.28
N GLY A 264 23.14 -10.44 -36.99
CA GLY A 264 24.53 -10.69 -36.59
C GLY A 264 24.92 -10.19 -35.19
N ARG A 265 23.94 -9.80 -34.35
CA ARG A 265 24.14 -9.47 -32.94
C ARG A 265 23.38 -10.46 -32.06
N GLU A 266 24.00 -10.80 -30.94
CA GLU A 266 23.39 -11.62 -29.90
C GLU A 266 22.59 -10.73 -28.94
N PHE A 267 21.37 -11.17 -28.67
CA PHE A 267 20.45 -10.53 -27.73
C PHE A 267 20.03 -11.55 -26.68
N GLU A 268 20.16 -11.18 -25.42
CA GLU A 268 19.59 -11.97 -24.33
C GLU A 268 18.11 -11.60 -24.13
N ILE A 269 17.24 -12.61 -24.14
CA ILE A 269 15.81 -12.47 -23.89
C ILE A 269 15.48 -13.19 -22.59
N SER A 270 14.90 -12.46 -21.62
CA SER A 270 14.42 -13.03 -20.36
C SER A 270 12.94 -13.42 -20.46
N TYR A 271 12.64 -14.65 -20.03
CA TYR A 271 11.31 -15.23 -19.92
C TYR A 271 10.97 -15.45 -18.45
N TRP A 272 9.79 -15.00 -18.04
CA TRP A 272 9.33 -14.99 -16.65
C TRP A 272 8.12 -15.89 -16.45
N SER A 273 8.11 -16.65 -15.37
CA SER A 273 6.95 -17.46 -14.95
C SER A 273 6.82 -17.49 -13.43
N THR A 274 5.64 -17.78 -12.90
CA THR A 274 5.46 -17.89 -11.44
C THR A 274 6.02 -19.21 -10.91
N LYS A 275 6.61 -19.18 -9.70
CA LYS A 275 7.05 -20.40 -9.00
C LYS A 275 5.90 -21.19 -8.41
N HIS A 276 4.87 -20.49 -7.96
CA HIS A 276 3.67 -21.07 -7.37
C HIS A 276 2.46 -20.54 -8.11
N LYS A 277 1.77 -21.41 -8.85
CA LYS A 277 0.40 -21.13 -9.26
C LYS A 277 -0.46 -21.17 -8.00
N PRO A 278 -1.33 -20.17 -7.76
CA PRO A 278 -2.26 -20.28 -6.65
C PRO A 278 -3.09 -21.55 -6.87
N VAL A 279 -3.16 -22.41 -5.85
CA VAL A 279 -4.30 -23.34 -5.75
C VAL A 279 -5.51 -22.42 -5.74
N VAL A 280 -6.42 -22.60 -6.70
CA VAL A 280 -7.64 -21.81 -6.80
C VAL A 280 -8.44 -22.07 -5.53
N GLU A 281 -8.20 -21.30 -4.47
CA GLU A 281 -9.16 -21.15 -3.38
C GLU A 281 -10.33 -20.42 -3.99
N GLU A 282 -11.45 -21.15 -4.13
CA GLU A 282 -12.73 -20.63 -4.59
C GLU A 282 -12.93 -19.23 -4.04
N GLN A 283 -13.13 -18.28 -4.96
CA GLN A 283 -13.54 -16.93 -4.63
C GLN A 283 -14.75 -17.06 -3.69
N VAL A 284 -14.59 -16.56 -2.47
CA VAL A 284 -15.69 -16.49 -1.51
C VAL A 284 -16.72 -15.49 -2.07
N SER A 285 -17.65 -16.00 -2.87
CA SER A 285 -18.94 -15.38 -3.17
C SER A 285 -19.71 -15.08 -1.90
#